data_AF-A0A7S3AU30-F1
#
_entry.id   AF-A0A7S3AU30-F1
#
_cell.length_a   1.000
_cell.length_b   1.000
_cell.length_c   1.000
_cell.angle_alpha   90.00
_cell.angle_beta   90.00
_cell.angle_gamma   90.00
#
_symmetry.space_group_name_H-M   'P 1'
#
loop_
_entity.id
_entity.type
_entity.pdbx_description
1 polymer ?
#
loop_
_entity_poly.entity_id
_entity_poly.type
_entity_poly.pdbx_seq_one_letter_code
_entity_poly.pdbx_strand_id
1 'polypeptide(L)'
;GRDALATATQAATHRQQVLDAYSEAQRVASETFDRAQQRAAAGGADVKLSGGGSTLNVVVCTKVDGKSASLDLEKVVWVDADAEKRAEELEQKLRERTTEVVKLKAEAKHAEELEQK
;
A
#
# COMPACT_ATOMS: atom_id res chain seq x y z
N GLY A 1 -6.28 -15.87 -24.17
CA GLY A 1 -4.88 -15.50 -24.43
C GLY A 1 -4.70 -13.99 -24.53
N ARG A 2 -5.21 -13.38 -25.60
CA ARG A 2 -5.07 -11.94 -25.86
C ARG A 2 -5.82 -11.04 -24.85
N ASP A 3 -6.99 -11.45 -24.39
CA ASP A 3 -7.77 -10.67 -23.40
C ASP A 3 -7.10 -10.64 -22.02
N ALA A 4 -6.47 -11.76 -21.63
CA ALA A 4 -5.69 -11.84 -20.40
C ALA A 4 -4.43 -10.95 -20.47
N LEU A 5 -3.77 -10.91 -21.64
CA LEU A 5 -2.62 -10.02 -21.86
C LEU A 5 -3.02 -8.55 -21.82
N ALA A 6 -4.12 -8.17 -22.48
CA ALA A 6 -4.64 -6.80 -22.47
C ALA A 6 -5.03 -6.34 -21.06
N THR A 7 -5.68 -7.22 -20.29
CA THR A 7 -6.04 -6.96 -18.88
C THR A 7 -4.78 -6.78 -18.01
N ALA A 8 -3.76 -7.62 -18.22
CA ALA A 8 -2.50 -7.52 -17.47
C ALA A 8 -1.74 -6.22 -17.79
N THR A 9 -1.71 -5.80 -19.06
CA THR A 9 -1.11 -4.52 -19.46
C THR A 9 -1.84 -3.33 -18.86
N GLN A 10 -3.18 -3.33 -18.88
CA GLN A 10 -3.97 -2.26 -18.24
C GLN A 10 -3.74 -2.20 -16.72
N ALA A 11 -3.69 -3.35 -16.04
CA ALA A 11 -3.41 -3.40 -14.61
C ALA A 11 -2.00 -2.87 -14.29
N ALA A 12 -1.00 -3.16 -15.13
CA ALA A 12 0.35 -2.63 -14.98
C ALA A 12 0.40 -1.11 -15.16
N THR A 13 -0.30 -0.56 -16.16
CA THR A 13 -0.40 0.89 -16.37
C THR A 13 -1.09 1.58 -15.20
N HIS A 14 -2.20 1.03 -14.72
CA HIS A 14 -2.91 1.57 -13.56
C HIS A 14 -2.01 1.58 -12.32
N ARG A 15 -1.31 0.47 -12.06
CA ARG A 15 -0.34 0.37 -10.96
C ARG A 15 0.72 1.47 -11.05
N GLN A 16 1.27 1.72 -12.24
CA GLN A 16 2.27 2.77 -12.42
C GLN A 16 1.70 4.15 -12.11
N GLN A 17 0.49 4.47 -12.59
CA GLN A 17 -0.18 5.73 -12.30
C GLN A 17 -0.39 5.97 -10.79
N VAL A 18 -0.76 4.93 -10.05
CA VAL A 18 -0.92 5.00 -8.58
C VAL A 18 0.42 5.29 -7.90
N LEU A 19 1.50 4.64 -8.35
CA LEU A 19 2.85 4.88 -7.81
C LEU A 19 3.33 6.30 -8.10
N ASP A 20 3.12 6.79 -9.32
CA ASP A 20 3.49 8.16 -9.71
C ASP A 20 2.70 9.19 -8.88
N ALA A 21 1.39 8.99 -8.71
CA ALA A 21 0.55 9.84 -7.88
C ALA A 21 0.98 9.83 -6.40
N TYR A 22 1.38 8.66 -5.88
CA TYR A 22 1.90 8.54 -4.52
C TYR A 22 3.22 9.30 -4.35
N SER A 23 4.15 9.16 -5.29
CA SER A 23 5.42 9.91 -5.26
C SER A 23 5.20 11.42 -5.33
N GLU A 24 4.28 11.88 -6.17
CA GLU A 24 3.95 13.30 -6.28
C GLU A 24 3.28 13.83 -5.01
N ALA A 25 2.37 13.06 -4.41
CA ALA A 25 1.77 13.41 -3.13
C ALA A 25 2.82 13.53 -2.02
N GLN A 26 3.81 12.63 -1.99
CA GLN A 26 4.93 12.69 -1.04
C GLN A 26 5.79 13.94 -1.25
N ARG A 27 6.06 14.33 -2.51
CA ARG A 27 6.78 15.56 -2.84
C ARG A 27 6.01 16.79 -2.34
N VAL A 28 4.73 16.91 -2.68
CA VAL A 28 3.87 18.04 -2.27
C VAL A 28 3.74 18.12 -0.74
N ALA A 29 3.59 16.99 -0.06
CA ALA A 29 3.57 16.94 1.41
C ALA A 29 4.87 17.48 2.02
N SER A 30 6.02 17.13 1.44
CA SER A 30 7.33 17.63 1.90
C SER A 30 7.46 19.14 1.68
N GLU A 31 7.11 19.64 0.50
CA GLU A 31 7.19 21.08 0.20
C GLU A 31 6.24 21.93 1.04
N THR A 32 5.03 21.43 1.28
CA THR A 32 4.06 22.13 2.13
C THR A 32 4.52 22.14 3.59
N PHE A 33 5.16 21.07 4.06
CA PHE A 33 5.78 21.02 5.37
C PHE A 33 6.93 22.03 5.52
N ASP A 34 7.84 22.09 4.56
CA ASP A 34 8.94 23.06 4.57
C ASP A 34 8.42 24.50 4.62
N ARG A 35 7.38 24.82 3.84
CA ARG A 35 6.72 26.14 3.89
C ARG A 35 6.06 26.41 5.23
N ALA A 36 5.45 25.40 5.86
CA ALA A 36 4.87 25.54 7.18
C ALA A 36 5.94 25.84 8.24
N GLN A 37 7.10 25.16 8.19
CA GLN A 37 8.23 25.44 9.07
C GLN A 37 8.79 26.85 8.86
N GLN A 38 8.96 27.29 7.61
CA GLN A 38 9.42 28.66 7.32
C GLN A 38 8.45 29.72 7.87
N ARG A 39 7.14 29.51 7.73
CA ARG A 39 6.12 30.40 8.29
C ARG A 39 6.16 30.42 9.82
N ALA A 40 6.29 29.25 10.45
CA ALA A 40 6.44 29.16 11.90
C ALA A 40 7.68 29.91 12.38
N ALA A 41 8.82 29.73 11.72
CA ALA A 41 10.07 30.41 12.03
C ALA A 41 9.95 31.94 11.90
N ALA A 42 9.29 32.44 10.84
CA ALA A 42 9.02 33.86 10.66
C ALA A 42 8.13 34.44 11.78
N GLY A 43 7.22 33.63 12.33
CA GLY A 43 6.39 33.97 13.50
C GLY A 43 7.09 33.78 14.85
N GLY A 44 8.38 33.42 14.88
CA GLY A 44 9.12 33.17 16.12
C GLY A 44 8.79 31.83 16.79
N ALA A 45 8.24 30.87 16.06
CA ALA A 45 7.98 29.51 16.53
C ALA A 45 8.96 28.49 15.92
N ASP A 46 9.31 27.48 16.70
CA ASP A 46 10.12 26.32 16.30
C ASP A 46 9.21 25.09 16.22
N VAL A 47 9.33 24.29 15.16
CA VAL A 47 8.49 23.09 14.96
C VAL A 47 9.38 21.86 14.96
N LYS A 48 9.10 20.92 15.86
CA LYS A 48 9.79 19.64 15.95
C LYS A 48 8.82 18.51 15.63
N LEU A 49 9.29 17.58 14.82
CA LEU A 49 8.59 16.34 14.53
C LEU A 49 9.36 15.18 15.18
N SER A 50 8.63 14.30 15.83
CA SER A 50 9.15 13.00 16.24
C SER A 50 8.15 11.92 15.83
N GLY A 51 8.67 10.82 15.28
CA GLY A 51 7.85 9.71 14.83
C GLY A 51 8.23 8.43 15.56
N GLY A 52 7.23 7.72 16.08
CA GLY A 52 7.40 6.43 16.73
C GLY A 52 6.25 5.50 16.37
N GLY A 53 6.54 4.38 15.69
CA GLY A 53 5.53 3.39 15.32
C GLY A 53 4.41 3.95 14.43
N SER A 54 3.18 3.95 14.96
CA SER A 54 1.95 4.40 14.30
C SER A 54 1.56 5.85 14.60
N THR A 55 2.39 6.61 15.31
CA THR A 55 2.04 7.99 15.71
C THR A 55 3.14 8.97 15.33
N LEU A 56 2.72 10.12 14.82
CA LEU A 56 3.56 11.28 14.57
C LEU A 56 3.24 12.34 15.62
N ASN A 57 4.22 12.71 16.43
CA ASN A 57 4.11 13.78 17.40
C ASN A 57 4.68 15.08 16.81
N VAL A 58 3.88 16.15 16.84
CA VAL A 58 4.21 17.49 16.37
C VAL A 58 4.27 18.43 17.56
N VAL A 59 5.45 19.01 17.84
CA VAL A 59 5.61 20.01 18.90
C VAL A 59 5.93 21.37 18.29
N VAL A 60 5.17 22.39 18.66
CA VAL A 60 5.42 23.79 18.31
C VAL A 60 5.83 24.55 19.56
N CYS A 61 7.00 25.18 19.54
CA CYS A 61 7.50 26.01 20.65
C CYS A 61 7.58 27.47 20.22
N THR A 62 6.89 28.38 20.91
CA THR A 62 6.95 29.82 20.66
C THR A 62 8.10 30.44 21.45
N LYS A 63 9.05 31.07 20.76
CA LYS A 63 10.26 31.65 21.40
C LYS A 63 9.95 32.87 22.28
N VAL A 64 8.84 33.56 22.01
CA VAL A 64 8.49 34.83 22.67
C VAL A 64 7.99 34.61 24.11
N ASP A 65 7.24 33.53 24.37
CA ASP A 65 6.67 33.22 25.68
C ASP A 65 7.10 31.85 26.23
N GLY A 66 7.92 31.11 25.48
CA GLY A 66 8.47 29.81 25.87
C GLY A 66 7.43 28.68 25.94
N LYS A 67 6.21 28.92 25.46
CA LYS A 67 5.14 27.90 25.50
C LYS A 67 5.33 26.88 24.41
N SER A 68 4.86 25.66 24.68
CA SER A 68 4.80 24.58 23.71
C SER A 68 3.39 24.03 23.59
N ALA A 69 3.01 23.69 22.36
CA ALA A 69 1.83 22.91 22.05
C ALA A 69 2.26 21.62 21.37
N SER A 70 1.64 20.50 21.74
CA SER A 70 1.90 19.17 21.18
C SER A 70 0.62 18.64 20.56
N LEU A 71 0.75 18.01 19.39
CA LEU A 71 -0.34 17.31 18.72
C LEU A 71 0.16 15.92 18.29
N ASP A 72 -0.61 14.90 18.66
CA ASP A 72 -0.38 13.53 18.21
C ASP A 72 -1.29 13.23 17.02
N LEU A 73 -0.67 12.80 15.93
CA LEU A 73 -1.34 12.40 14.70
C LEU A 73 -1.17 10.90 14.51
N GLU A 74 -2.27 10.17 14.49
CA GLU A 74 -2.25 8.76 14.13
C GLU A 74 -1.92 8.59 12.64
N LYS A 75 -1.03 7.66 12.34
CA LYS A 75 -0.63 7.31 10.98
C LYS A 75 -1.78 6.57 10.32
N VAL A 76 -2.42 7.22 9.36
CA VAL A 76 -3.40 6.57 8.49
C VAL A 76 -2.66 5.58 7.59
N VAL A 77 -2.84 4.29 7.84
CA VAL A 77 -2.41 3.23 6.93
C VAL A 77 -3.55 3.00 5.94
N TRP A 78 -3.35 3.38 4.68
CA TRP A 78 -4.24 3.03 3.59
C TRP A 78 -4.00 1.57 3.22
N VAL A 79 -4.57 0.63 3.98
CA VAL A 79 -4.73 -0.74 3.50
C VAL A 79 -5.91 -0.69 2.54
N ASP A 80 -5.65 -0.91 1.26
CA ASP A 80 -6.68 -1.05 0.26
C ASP A 80 -7.47 -2.33 0.59
N ALA A 81 -8.54 -2.20 1.38
CA ALA A 81 -9.30 -3.35 1.91
C ALA A 81 -9.84 -4.25 0.78
N ASP A 82 -10.07 -3.68 -0.40
CA ASP A 82 -10.42 -4.42 -1.60
C ASP A 82 -9.25 -5.25 -2.15
N ALA A 83 -8.00 -4.80 -1.97
CA ALA A 83 -6.82 -5.56 -2.39
C ALA A 83 -6.60 -6.81 -1.51
N GLU A 84 -6.85 -6.71 -0.20
CA GLU A 84 -6.76 -7.84 0.72
C GLU A 84 -7.84 -8.90 0.41
N LYS A 85 -9.09 -8.47 0.27
CA LYS A 85 -10.20 -9.35 -0.14
C LYS A 85 -9.95 -10.00 -1.51
N ARG A 86 -9.42 -9.25 -2.46
CA ARG A 86 -9.10 -9.78 -3.80
C ARG A 86 -7.91 -10.74 -3.78
N ALA A 87 -6.95 -10.55 -2.88
CA ALA A 87 -5.87 -11.49 -2.66
C ALA A 87 -6.40 -12.81 -2.07
N GLU A 88 -7.28 -12.75 -1.07
CA GLU A 88 -7.93 -13.93 -0.48
C GLU A 88 -8.75 -14.71 -1.52
N GLU A 89 -9.54 -14.03 -2.35
CA GLU A 89 -10.31 -14.66 -3.44
C GLU A 89 -9.40 -15.34 -4.48
N LEU A 90 -8.26 -14.73 -4.80
CA LEU A 90 -7.29 -15.30 -5.74
C LEU A 90 -6.58 -16.52 -5.14
N GLU A 91 -6.25 -16.49 -3.85
CA GLU A 91 -5.68 -17.64 -3.15
C GLU A 91 -6.67 -18.80 -3.07
N GLN A 92 -7.95 -18.53 -2.84
CA GLN A 92 -8.99 -19.56 -2.85
C GLN A 92 -9.10 -20.22 -4.23
N LYS A 93 -9.18 -19.42 -5.30
CA LYS A 93 -9.22 -19.93 -6.69
C LYS A 93 -7.98 -20.74 -7.05
N LEU A 94 -6.81 -20.37 -6.53
CA LEU A 94 -5.57 -21.12 -6.73
C LEU A 94 -5.62 -22.48 -6.02
N ARG A 95 -6.14 -22.54 -4.79
CA ARG A 95 -6.33 -23.79 -4.05
C ARG A 95 -7.28 -24.74 -4.79
N GLU A 96 -8.43 -24.23 -5.21
CA GLU A 96 -9.44 -25.02 -5.95
C GLU A 96 -8.86 -25.62 -7.24
N ARG A 97 -8.19 -24.79 -8.07
CA ARG A 97 -7.56 -25.28 -9.30
C ARG A 97 -6.42 -26.27 -9.05
N THR A 98 -5.66 -26.08 -7.96
CA THR A 98 -4.59 -27.03 -7.61
C THR A 98 -5.16 -28.41 -7.27
N THR A 99 -6.25 -28.45 -6.49
CA THR A 99 -6.94 -29.71 -6.17
C THR A 99 -7.49 -30.39 -7.43
N GLU A 100 -8.08 -29.61 -8.34
CA GLU A 100 -8.64 -30.13 -9.58
C GLU A 100 -7.55 -30.71 -10.50
N VAL A 101 -6.40 -30.03 -10.62
CA VAL A 101 -5.24 -30.54 -11.36
C VAL A 101 -4.70 -31.85 -10.76
N VAL A 102 -4.64 -31.96 -9.43
CA VAL A 102 -4.20 -33.21 -8.76
C VAL A 102 -5.16 -34.35 -9.07
N LYS A 103 -6.47 -34.09 -9.02
CA LYS A 103 -7.50 -35.09 -9.33
C LYS A 103 -7.41 -35.56 -10.78
N LEU A 104 -7.35 -34.63 -11.73
CA LEU A 104 -7.21 -34.95 -13.16
C LEU A 104 -5.92 -35.72 -13.45
N LYS A 105 -4.82 -35.40 -12.75
CA LYS A 105 -3.55 -36.12 -12.88
C LYS A 105 -3.64 -37.56 -12.36
N ALA A 106 -4.37 -37.77 -11.27
CA ALA A 106 -4.62 -39.12 -10.73
C ALA A 106 -5.51 -39.94 -11.68
N GLU A 107 -6.56 -39.33 -12.24
CA GLU A 107 -7.45 -39.97 -13.21
C GLU A 107 -6.73 -40.33 -14.52
N ALA A 108 -5.89 -39.43 -15.03
CA ALA A 108 -5.05 -39.69 -16.21
C ALA A 108 -4.09 -40.85 -15.97
N LYS A 109 -3.43 -40.90 -14.81
CA LYS A 109 -2.52 -42.00 -14.46
C LYS A 109 -3.26 -43.35 -14.35
N HIS A 110 -4.45 -43.35 -13.76
CA HIS A 110 -5.27 -44.56 -13.66
C HIS A 110 -5.78 -45.03 -15.03
N ALA A 111 -6.08 -44.11 -15.95
CA ALA A 111 -6.44 -44.44 -17.32
C ALA A 111 -5.25 -45.03 -18.11
N GLU A 112 -4.04 -44.48 -17.98
CA GLU A 112 -2.82 -45.04 -18.59
C GLU A 112 -2.51 -46.45 -18.08
N GLU A 113 -2.69 -46.71 -16.78
CA GLU A 113 -2.46 -48.04 -16.19
C GLU A 113 -3.50 -49.09 -16.64
N LEU A 114 -4.70 -48.65 -17.06
CA LEU A 114 -5.74 -49.51 -17.61
C LEU A 114 -5.52 -49.84 -19.09
N GLU A 115 -4.99 -48.90 -19.88
CA GLU A 115 -4.66 -49.13 -21.30
C GLU A 115 -3.42 -50.03 -21.50
N GLN A 116 -2.56 -50.18 -20.48
CA GLN A 116 -1.37 -51.03 -20.54
C GLN A 116 -1.60 -52.49 -20.08
N LYS A 117 -2.83 -52.87 -19.72
CA LYS A 117 -3.23 -54.24 -19.36
C LYS A 117 -4.05 -54.90 -20.46
#